data_AF-A0A2T2W3X3-F1
#
_entry.id   AF-A0A2T2W3X3-F1
#
_cell.length_a   1.000
_cell.length_b   1.000
_cell.length_c   1.000
_cell.angle_alpha   90.00
_cell.angle_beta   90.00
_cell.angle_gamma   90.00
#
_symmetry.space_group_name_H-M   'P 1'
#
loop_
_entity.id
_entity.type
_entity.pdbx_description
1 polymer ?
#
loop_
_entity_poly.entity_id
_entity_poly.type
_entity_poly.pdbx_seq_one_letter_code
_entity_poly.pdbx_strand_id
1 'polypeptide(L)'
;MPLNSQSLPDYERHLLAAMAFFLGRDSDAQARACLCMYLRQAEPRIMAQVRYYAHQISTQTGQPLEAYDLLQMIVESPGAVAAALPNLGRVHDDQPDVFS
;
A
#
# COMPACT_ATOMS: atom_id res chain seq x y z
N MET A 1 -12.59 0.56 -3.00
CA MET A 1 -13.52 1.04 -1.95
C MET A 1 -13.01 2.36 -1.40
N PRO A 2 -13.87 3.35 -1.12
CA PRO A 2 -13.45 4.57 -0.44
C PRO A 2 -12.92 4.24 0.97
N LEU A 3 -11.91 4.99 1.40
CA LEU A 3 -11.42 4.93 2.77
C LEU A 3 -12.55 5.36 3.72
N ASN A 4 -13.04 4.44 4.55
CA ASN A 4 -14.04 4.77 5.55
C ASN A 4 -13.32 5.33 6.79
N SER A 5 -13.25 6.65 6.91
CA SER A 5 -12.64 7.32 8.06
C SER A 5 -13.32 6.98 9.40
N GLN A 6 -14.54 6.42 9.38
CA GLN A 6 -15.24 5.96 10.58
C GLN A 6 -14.74 4.62 11.12
N SER A 7 -14.01 3.83 10.32
CA SER A 7 -13.41 2.57 10.78
C SER A 7 -12.03 2.75 11.42
N LEU A 8 -11.60 4.00 11.63
CA LEU A 8 -10.37 4.28 12.37
C LEU A 8 -10.60 4.11 13.88
N PRO A 9 -9.59 3.65 14.63
CA PRO A 9 -9.66 3.67 16.09
C PRO A 9 -9.89 5.09 16.62
N ASP A 10 -10.49 5.18 17.81
CA ASP A 10 -11.02 6.44 18.36
C ASP A 10 -10.00 7.57 18.43
N TYR A 11 -8.76 7.24 18.80
CA TYR A 11 -7.70 8.23 18.95
C TYR A 11 -7.29 8.83 17.59
N GLU A 12 -7.03 7.99 16.60
CA GLU A 12 -6.67 8.38 15.23
C GLU A 12 -7.77 9.20 14.58
N ARG A 13 -9.04 8.83 14.81
CA ARG A 13 -10.20 9.58 14.33
C ARG A 13 -10.24 11.00 14.92
N HIS A 14 -9.98 11.15 16.22
CA HIS A 14 -9.90 12.47 16.85
C HIS A 14 -8.74 13.32 16.31
N LEU A 15 -7.56 12.72 16.13
CA LEU A 15 -6.40 13.40 15.55
C LEU A 15 -6.69 13.87 14.11
N LEU A 16 -7.30 13.02 13.29
CA LEU A 16 -7.68 13.36 11.92
C LEU A 16 -8.69 14.52 11.91
N ALA A 17 -9.73 14.46 12.76
CA ALA A 17 -10.74 15.51 12.86
C ALA A 17 -10.14 16.86 13.30
N ALA A 18 -9.26 16.85 14.32
CA ALA A 18 -8.59 18.06 14.79
C ALA A 18 -7.72 18.68 13.68
N MET A 19 -6.93 17.87 12.98
CA MET A 19 -6.09 18.34 11.89
C MET A 19 -6.90 18.88 10.70
N ALA A 20 -7.99 18.20 10.33
CA ALA A 20 -8.91 18.67 9.29
C ALA A 20 -9.53 20.03 9.66
N PHE A 21 -9.96 20.18 10.92
CA PHE A 21 -10.51 21.44 11.44
C PHE A 21 -9.50 22.59 11.35
N PHE A 22 -8.28 22.42 11.86
CA PHE A 22 -7.27 23.48 11.84
C PHE A 22 -6.80 23.87 10.42
N LEU A 23 -6.89 22.95 9.47
CA LEU A 23 -6.53 23.19 8.06
C LEU A 23 -7.73 23.64 7.21
N GLY A 24 -8.94 23.72 7.77
CA GLY A 24 -10.15 24.06 7.03
C GLY A 24 -10.49 23.08 5.91
N ARG A 25 -10.21 21.79 6.11
CA ARG A 25 -10.39 20.73 5.11
C ARG A 25 -11.53 19.79 5.48
N ASP A 26 -12.13 19.21 4.45
CA ASP A 26 -12.95 18.01 4.60
C ASP A 26 -12.13 16.86 5.19
N SER A 27 -12.73 16.08 6.09
CA SER A 27 -12.01 15.02 6.83
C SER A 27 -11.52 13.91 5.90
N ASP A 28 -12.30 13.54 4.88
CA ASP A 28 -11.87 12.51 3.92
C ASP A 28 -10.78 13.05 2.99
N ALA A 29 -10.84 14.33 2.61
CA ALA A 29 -9.77 14.99 1.88
C ALA A 29 -8.46 15.01 2.68
N GLN A 30 -8.53 15.27 4.00
CA GLN A 30 -7.37 15.23 4.87
C GLN A 30 -6.85 13.80 5.06
N ALA A 31 -7.72 12.81 5.19
CA ALA A 31 -7.33 11.40 5.27
C ALA A 31 -6.54 10.96 4.03
N ARG A 32 -7.04 11.31 2.83
CA ARG A 32 -6.33 11.06 1.57
C ARG A 32 -4.97 11.76 1.53
N ALA A 33 -4.90 13.03 1.97
CA ALA A 33 -3.65 13.77 2.02
C ALA A 33 -2.62 13.11 2.96
N CYS A 34 -3.05 12.66 4.14
CA CYS A 34 -2.20 11.93 5.09
C CYS A 34 -1.69 10.62 4.49
N LEU A 35 -2.56 9.84 3.83
CA LEU A 35 -2.15 8.61 3.16
C LEU A 35 -1.13 8.87 2.06
N CYS A 36 -1.38 9.86 1.18
CA CYS A 36 -0.44 10.20 0.12
C CYS A 36 0.91 10.68 0.67
N MET A 37 0.91 11.42 1.77
CA MET A 37 2.15 11.84 2.44
C MET A 37 2.91 10.64 2.98
N TYR A 38 2.22 9.75 3.71
CA TYR A 38 2.82 8.54 4.26
C TYR A 38 3.41 7.64 3.17
N LEU A 39 2.66 7.38 2.09
CA LEU A 39 3.12 6.56 0.97
C LEU A 39 4.36 7.15 0.30
N ARG A 40 4.45 8.47 0.15
CA ARG A 40 5.65 9.13 -0.39
C ARG A 40 6.85 9.02 0.55
N GLN A 41 6.62 9.15 1.85
CA GLN A 41 7.69 8.96 2.85
C GLN A 41 8.18 7.51 2.90
N ALA A 42 7.28 6.55 2.70
CA ALA A 42 7.59 5.12 2.69
C ALA A 42 8.10 4.60 1.34
N GLU A 43 8.05 5.41 0.28
CA GLU A 43 8.38 5.00 -1.10
C GLU A 43 9.72 4.27 -1.20
N PRO A 44 10.83 4.70 -0.58
CA PRO A 44 12.12 4.04 -0.77
C PRO A 44 12.10 2.59 -0.29
N ARG A 45 11.39 2.32 0.80
CA ARG A 45 11.22 0.98 1.38
C ARG A 45 10.31 0.12 0.50
N ILE A 46 9.19 0.69 0.05
CA ILE A 46 8.25 0.01 -0.84
C ILE A 46 8.95 -0.38 -2.14
N MET A 47 9.61 0.57 -2.80
CA MET A 47 10.27 0.32 -4.08
C MET A 47 11.51 -0.56 -3.97
N ALA A 48 12.18 -0.61 -2.81
CA ALA A 48 13.24 -1.60 -2.58
C ALA A 48 12.70 -3.03 -2.66
N GLN A 49 11.54 -3.31 -2.05
CA GLN A 49 10.90 -4.61 -2.13
C GLN A 49 10.42 -4.92 -3.54
N VAL A 50 9.81 -3.95 -4.22
CA VAL A 50 9.36 -4.12 -5.62
C VAL A 50 10.54 -4.44 -6.53
N ARG A 51 11.66 -3.71 -6.44
CA ARG A 51 12.87 -4.00 -7.22
C ARG A 51 13.41 -5.40 -6.96
N TYR A 52 13.44 -5.83 -5.70
CA TYR A 52 13.87 -7.17 -5.33
C TYR A 52 13.02 -8.24 -6.02
N TYR A 53 11.70 -8.13 -5.94
CA TYR A 53 10.80 -9.12 -6.53
C TYR A 53 10.76 -9.07 -8.06
N ALA A 54 10.91 -7.89 -8.66
CA ALA A 54 11.04 -7.75 -10.12
C ALA A 54 12.30 -8.48 -10.62
N HIS A 55 13.42 -8.31 -9.90
CA HIS A 55 14.66 -9.05 -10.19
C HIS A 55 14.50 -10.57 -10.01
N GLN A 56 13.76 -11.00 -8.98
CA GLN A 56 13.48 -12.41 -8.75
C GLN A 56 12.67 -13.03 -9.89
N ILE A 57 11.58 -12.38 -10.32
CA ILE A 57 10.78 -12.82 -11.47
C ILE A 57 11.63 -12.85 -12.73
N SER A 58 12.46 -11.83 -12.94
CA SER A 58 13.34 -11.76 -14.10
C SER A 58 14.31 -12.95 -14.16
N THR A 59 14.87 -13.31 -13.00
CA THR A 59 15.80 -14.44 -12.88
C THR A 59 15.10 -15.78 -13.12
N GLN A 60 13.86 -15.93 -12.65
CA GLN A 60 13.08 -17.17 -12.82
C GLN A 60 12.58 -17.38 -14.24
N THR A 61 12.22 -16.30 -14.93
CA THR A 61 11.62 -16.34 -16.28
C THR A 61 12.64 -16.14 -17.40
N GLY A 62 13.82 -15.60 -17.08
CA GLY A 62 14.83 -15.18 -18.05
C GLY A 62 14.43 -13.92 -18.86
N GLN A 63 13.31 -13.28 -18.52
CA GLN A 63 12.83 -12.05 -19.15
C GLN A 63 12.97 -10.88 -18.19
N PRO A 64 13.59 -9.76 -18.58
CA PRO A 64 13.72 -8.61 -17.70
C PRO A 64 12.35 -8.02 -17.37
N LEU A 65 12.13 -7.74 -16.09
CA LEU A 65 10.95 -7.04 -15.57
C LEU A 65 11.42 -5.84 -14.74
N GLU A 66 10.97 -4.65 -15.12
CA GLU A 66 11.29 -3.44 -14.38
C GLU A 66 10.37 -3.26 -13.17
N ALA A 67 10.85 -2.53 -12.17
CA ALA A 67 10.10 -2.34 -10.92
C ALA A 67 8.78 -1.60 -11.13
N TYR A 68 8.74 -0.62 -12.03
CA TYR A 68 7.50 0.10 -12.34
C TYR A 68 6.47 -0.78 -13.08
N ASP A 69 6.93 -1.68 -13.93
CA ASP A 69 6.05 -2.66 -14.59
C ASP A 69 5.45 -3.60 -13.54
N LEU A 70 6.26 -4.09 -12.59
CA LEU A 70 5.75 -4.90 -11.49
C LEU A 70 4.74 -4.14 -10.62
N LEU A 71 4.96 -2.85 -10.33
CA LEU A 71 3.97 -2.02 -9.63
C LEU A 71 2.62 -2.01 -10.36
N GLN A 72 2.66 -1.78 -11.68
CA GLN A 72 1.45 -1.74 -12.50
C GLN A 72 0.76 -3.10 -12.54
N MET A 73 1.53 -4.18 -12.71
CA MET A 73 1.01 -5.56 -12.69
C MET A 73 0.33 -5.91 -11.36
N ILE A 74 0.83 -5.43 -10.22
CA ILE A 74 0.18 -5.64 -8.91
C ILE A 74 -1.22 -5.02 -8.87
N VAL A 75 -1.39 -3.85 -9.49
CA VAL A 75 -2.69 -3.16 -9.54
C VAL A 75 -3.64 -3.81 -10.54
N GLU A 76 -3.13 -4.18 -11.72
CA GLU A 76 -3.95 -4.71 -12.81
C GLU A 76 -4.28 -6.20 -12.65
N SER A 77 -3.37 -6.99 -12.09
CA SER A 77 -3.46 -8.45 -12.05
C SER A 77 -2.68 -9.04 -10.86
N PRO A 78 -3.12 -8.77 -9.61
CA PRO A 78 -2.44 -9.26 -8.41
C PRO A 78 -2.35 -10.80 -8.34
N GLY A 79 -3.33 -11.51 -8.91
CA GLY A 79 -3.30 -12.98 -9.02
C GLY A 79 -2.16 -13.50 -9.90
N ALA A 80 -1.84 -12.79 -10.99
CA ALA A 80 -0.71 -13.15 -11.85
C ALA A 80 0.64 -12.96 -11.14
N VAL A 81 0.77 -11.88 -10.37
CA VAL A 81 1.96 -11.63 -9.55
C VAL A 81 2.11 -12.69 -8.45
N ALA A 82 1.01 -13.06 -7.79
CA ALA A 82 1.02 -14.14 -6.79
C ALA A 82 1.43 -15.49 -7.38
N ALA A 83 0.96 -15.81 -8.60
CA ALA A 83 1.36 -17.02 -9.30
C ALA A 83 2.84 -17.00 -9.72
N ALA A 84 3.37 -15.83 -10.09
CA ALA A 84 4.79 -15.65 -10.41
C ALA A 84 5.70 -15.71 -9.17
N LEU A 85 5.17 -15.43 -7.98
CA LEU A 85 5.89 -15.42 -6.71
C LEU A 85 5.21 -16.35 -5.69
N PRO A 86 5.21 -17.68 -5.90
CA PRO A 86 4.46 -18.62 -5.06
C PRO A 86 4.98 -18.69 -3.61
N ASN A 87 6.23 -18.28 -3.38
CA ASN A 87 6.88 -18.23 -2.06
C ASN A 87 6.90 -16.81 -1.48
N LEU A 88 6.04 -15.91 -1.95
CA LEU A 88 5.90 -14.58 -1.36
C LEU A 88 5.37 -14.76 0.08
N GLY A 89 6.26 -14.69 1.07
CA GLY A 89 5.93 -14.84 2.49
C GLY A 89 5.05 -13.69 2.97
N ARG A 90 3.74 -13.77 2.71
CA ARG A 90 2.75 -12.81 3.18
C ARG A 90 2.73 -12.84 4.70
N VAL A 91 2.76 -11.65 5.31
CA VAL A 91 2.78 -11.47 6.76
C VAL A 91 1.38 -11.54 7.36
N HIS A 92 0.36 -11.18 6.57
CA HIS A 92 -1.03 -11.17 6.97
C HIS A 92 -1.81 -12.20 6.14
N ASP A 93 -2.53 -13.06 6.84
CA ASP A 93 -3.54 -13.98 6.28
C ASP A 93 -4.94 -13.31 6.36
N ASP A 94 -6.02 -14.06 6.10
CA ASP A 94 -7.41 -13.58 6.20
C ASP A 94 -7.87 -13.25 7.65
N GLN A 95 -6.93 -13.06 8.58
CA GLN A 95 -7.22 -12.66 9.96
C GLN A 95 -7.37 -11.13 10.07
N PRO A 96 -8.20 -10.65 11.01
CA PRO A 96 -8.32 -9.22 11.27
C PRO A 96 -6.97 -8.62 11.67
N ASP A 97 -6.58 -7.57 10.97
CA ASP A 97 -5.37 -6.79 11.25
C ASP A 97 -5.50 -6.13 12.64
N VAL A 98 -4.38 -5.85 13.29
CA VAL A 98 -4.28 -5.24 14.63
C VAL A 98 -5.01 -3.89 14.71
N PHE A 99 -5.22 -3.23 13.57
CA PHE A 99 -5.91 -1.96 13.45
C PHE A 99 -7.34 -2.07 12.91
N SER A 100 -7.89 -3.28 12.81
CA SER A 100 -9.27 -3.56 12.35
C SER A 100 -10.28 -3.54 13.50
#